data_AF-A0A3M1N8N9-F1
#
_entry.id   AF-A0A3M1N8N9-F1
#
_cell.length_a   1.000
_cell.length_b   1.000
_cell.length_c   1.000
_cell.angle_alpha   90.00
_cell.angle_beta   90.00
_cell.angle_gamma   90.00
#
_symmetry.space_group_name_H-M   'P 1'
#
loop_
_entity.id
_entity.type
_entity.pdbx_description
1 polymer ?
#
loop_
_entity_poly.entity_id
_entity_poly.type
_entity_poly.pdbx_seq_one_letter_code
_entity_poly.pdbx_strand_id
1 'polypeptide(L)'
;ASPQDPAGLVSREPYVYLAGQLIANGMVDASTCPDGGLLANGWASACGLEVARPTVDAWQNRFDSQIVAVAQEHNLPAQLLKNLFAQESQFWPGAMLDLKIQEFGVGHLTEQGADTVLLWNPDFFARFCPLVLDADACAQGYDALDEESKALLRGAVTVSINPACETCPGGIDLSQSQFSIDVFAQTLEANCAQAGQVVENLTGRVAGDAASYEDLWRFTLANYHAGPGCLYHALQKTRQVRQDLTWENVSRHFEPGCQTAVTFVKNVTSMQPVFTPTPLPTASPVTTPTTTPQPPTPFPTSPGGAYPPPQASPTPGAPAYPLPPDTTLPEPTAYP
;
A
#
# COMPACT_ATOMS: atom_id res chain seq x y z
N ALA A 1 -17.26 -2.54 11.87
CA ALA A 1 -16.25 -3.58 12.20
C ALA A 1 -15.64 -4.07 10.90
N SER A 2 -14.32 -4.19 10.82
CA SER A 2 -13.64 -4.70 9.61
C SER A 2 -13.82 -6.22 9.51
N PRO A 3 -13.93 -6.80 8.29
CA PRO A 3 -13.91 -8.25 8.08
C PRO A 3 -12.70 -8.90 8.72
N GLN A 4 -12.92 -10.08 9.31
CA GLN A 4 -11.90 -10.95 9.91
C GLN A 4 -11.68 -12.23 9.10
N ASP A 5 -12.45 -12.41 8.04
CA ASP A 5 -12.37 -13.53 7.12
C ASP A 5 -12.12 -13.00 5.70
N PRO A 6 -11.24 -13.62 4.90
CA PRO A 6 -10.92 -13.17 3.56
C PRO A 6 -12.14 -13.05 2.63
N ALA A 7 -13.17 -13.88 2.81
CA ALA A 7 -14.39 -13.81 2.02
C ALA A 7 -15.14 -12.47 2.21
N GLY A 8 -14.95 -11.82 3.36
CA GLY A 8 -15.52 -10.50 3.63
C GLY A 8 -14.80 -9.35 2.94
N LEU A 9 -13.62 -9.58 2.37
CA LEU A 9 -12.87 -8.59 1.59
C LEU A 9 -13.15 -8.64 0.09
N VAL A 10 -13.82 -9.69 -0.41
CA VAL A 10 -14.00 -9.92 -1.85
C VAL A 10 -14.61 -8.70 -2.55
N SER A 11 -13.98 -8.29 -3.65
CA SER A 11 -14.40 -7.17 -4.50
C SER A 11 -14.41 -7.58 -5.98
N ARG A 12 -15.14 -6.83 -6.81
CA ARG A 12 -15.20 -7.01 -8.28
C ARG A 12 -15.01 -5.70 -9.01
N GLU A 13 -14.17 -4.82 -8.45
CA GLU A 13 -13.99 -3.50 -9.02
C GLU A 13 -13.32 -3.60 -10.41
N PRO A 14 -13.79 -2.81 -11.40
CA PRO A 14 -13.24 -2.80 -12.76
C PRO A 14 -11.98 -1.97 -12.86
N TYR A 15 -10.91 -2.44 -12.23
CA TYR A 15 -9.61 -1.77 -12.21
C TYR A 15 -8.98 -1.70 -13.61
N VAL A 16 -9.15 -0.56 -14.28
CA VAL A 16 -8.67 -0.30 -15.65
C VAL A 16 -7.15 -0.29 -15.73
N TYR A 17 -6.47 0.22 -14.70
CA TYR A 17 -5.02 0.22 -14.65
C TYR A 17 -4.48 -1.21 -14.49
N LEU A 18 -5.02 -1.97 -13.53
CA LEU A 18 -4.65 -3.37 -13.34
C LEU A 18 -4.89 -4.20 -14.61
N ALA A 19 -6.03 -4.01 -15.27
CA ALA A 19 -6.31 -4.66 -16.55
C ALA A 19 -5.23 -4.35 -17.59
N GLY A 20 -4.82 -3.07 -17.69
CA GLY A 20 -3.76 -2.65 -18.59
C GLY A 20 -2.43 -3.32 -18.29
N GLN A 21 -2.05 -3.39 -17.00
CA GLN A 21 -0.83 -4.07 -16.58
C GLN A 21 -0.85 -5.57 -16.87
N LEU A 22 -1.98 -6.25 -16.62
CA LEU A 22 -2.13 -7.67 -16.92
C LEU A 22 -2.00 -7.96 -18.42
N ILE A 23 -2.58 -7.12 -19.28
CA ILE A 23 -2.47 -7.27 -20.74
C ILE A 23 -1.03 -6.97 -21.20
N ALA A 24 -0.46 -5.85 -20.77
CA ALA A 24 0.88 -5.42 -21.19
C ALA A 24 1.97 -6.42 -20.80
N ASN A 25 1.80 -7.13 -19.68
CA ASN A 25 2.73 -8.15 -19.20
C ASN A 25 2.39 -9.57 -19.68
N GLY A 26 1.49 -9.71 -20.67
CA GLY A 26 1.15 -11.00 -21.29
C GLY A 26 0.38 -11.97 -20.40
N MET A 27 -0.17 -11.49 -19.28
CA MET A 27 -0.99 -12.28 -18.37
C MET A 27 -2.43 -12.44 -18.88
N VAL A 28 -2.86 -11.56 -19.78
CA VAL A 28 -4.15 -11.62 -20.48
C VAL A 28 -3.90 -11.40 -21.97
N ASP A 29 -4.40 -12.32 -22.81
CA ASP A 29 -4.41 -12.15 -24.25
C ASP A 29 -5.65 -11.35 -24.68
N ALA A 30 -5.44 -10.11 -25.10
CA ALA A 30 -6.47 -9.21 -25.62
C ALA A 30 -6.35 -8.99 -27.14
N SER A 31 -5.75 -9.94 -27.88
CA SER A 31 -5.60 -9.89 -29.34
C SER A 31 -6.92 -9.79 -30.12
N THR A 32 -8.05 -10.15 -29.48
CA THR A 32 -9.40 -9.96 -30.04
C THR A 32 -9.86 -8.50 -30.04
N CYS A 33 -9.20 -7.63 -29.28
CA CYS A 33 -9.54 -6.20 -29.22
C CYS A 33 -8.86 -5.43 -30.37
N PRO A 34 -9.54 -4.44 -30.99
CA PRO A 34 -9.00 -3.68 -32.11
C PRO A 34 -7.66 -2.97 -31.84
N ASP A 35 -7.41 -2.62 -30.57
CA ASP A 35 -6.21 -1.93 -30.08
C ASP A 35 -5.28 -2.86 -29.28
N GLY A 36 -5.47 -4.17 -29.39
CA GLY A 36 -4.80 -5.15 -28.52
C GLY A 36 -5.18 -5.01 -27.05
N GLY A 37 -6.27 -4.28 -26.74
CA GLY A 37 -6.79 -4.08 -25.40
C GLY A 37 -6.15 -2.92 -24.63
N LEU A 38 -5.24 -2.15 -25.23
CA LEU A 38 -4.49 -1.09 -24.55
C LEU A 38 -4.68 0.28 -25.20
N LEU A 39 -4.83 1.30 -24.35
CA LEU A 39 -4.75 2.70 -24.71
C LEU A 39 -3.29 3.18 -24.74
N ALA A 40 -3.03 4.32 -25.39
CA ALA A 40 -1.69 4.88 -25.52
C ALA A 40 -0.98 5.20 -24.18
N ASN A 41 -1.74 5.41 -23.10
CA ASN A 41 -1.23 5.63 -21.75
C ASN A 41 -0.94 4.32 -20.98
N GLY A 42 -1.06 3.15 -21.63
CA GLY A 42 -0.85 1.83 -21.02
C GLY A 42 -2.04 1.31 -20.19
N TRP A 43 -3.13 2.06 -20.09
CA TRP A 43 -4.34 1.60 -19.42
C TRP A 43 -5.15 0.71 -20.36
N ALA A 44 -5.98 -0.19 -19.80
CA ALA A 44 -6.84 -0.99 -20.65
C ALA A 44 -7.89 -0.13 -21.38
N SER A 45 -8.17 -0.48 -22.64
CA SER A 45 -9.35 0.02 -23.34
C SER A 45 -10.62 -0.61 -22.78
N ALA A 46 -11.80 -0.15 -23.20
CA ALA A 46 -13.06 -0.76 -22.76
C ALA A 46 -13.12 -2.26 -23.12
N CYS A 47 -12.69 -2.62 -24.34
CA CYS A 47 -12.56 -4.02 -24.76
C CYS A 47 -11.51 -4.76 -23.94
N GLY A 48 -10.34 -4.16 -23.73
CA GLY A 48 -9.27 -4.77 -22.92
C GLY A 48 -9.72 -5.07 -21.50
N LEU A 49 -10.40 -4.12 -20.85
CA LEU A 49 -10.98 -4.33 -19.52
C LEU A 49 -11.98 -5.47 -19.53
N GLU A 50 -12.89 -5.54 -20.52
CA GLU A 50 -13.89 -6.60 -20.64
C GLU A 50 -13.24 -7.99 -20.73
N VAL A 51 -12.25 -8.14 -21.61
CA VAL A 51 -11.48 -9.39 -21.76
C VAL A 51 -10.71 -9.73 -20.49
N ALA A 52 -10.14 -8.73 -19.81
CA ALA A 52 -9.35 -8.93 -18.60
C ALA A 52 -10.19 -9.14 -17.32
N ARG A 53 -11.52 -8.94 -17.34
CA ARG A 53 -12.35 -8.96 -16.11
C ARG A 53 -12.13 -10.18 -15.22
N PRO A 54 -12.12 -11.43 -15.73
CA PRO A 54 -11.92 -12.60 -14.87
C PRO A 54 -10.57 -12.58 -14.15
N THR A 55 -9.50 -12.17 -14.84
CA THR A 55 -8.15 -12.08 -14.27
C THR A 55 -8.03 -10.91 -13.30
N VAL A 56 -8.67 -9.77 -13.58
CA VAL A 56 -8.75 -8.62 -12.66
C VAL A 56 -9.45 -9.00 -11.37
N ASP A 57 -10.57 -9.73 -11.44
CA ASP A 57 -11.31 -10.19 -10.27
C ASP A 57 -10.50 -11.22 -9.48
N ALA A 58 -9.83 -12.17 -10.15
CA ALA A 58 -8.95 -13.12 -9.46
C ALA A 58 -7.75 -12.41 -8.81
N TRP A 59 -7.14 -11.44 -9.50
CA TRP A 59 -5.94 -10.77 -9.04
C TRP A 59 -6.20 -9.87 -7.84
N GLN A 60 -7.25 -9.04 -7.87
CA GLN A 60 -7.55 -8.13 -6.75
C GLN A 60 -7.89 -8.85 -5.44
N ASN A 61 -8.35 -10.11 -5.51
CA ASN A 61 -8.77 -10.89 -4.35
C ASN A 61 -7.72 -11.91 -3.88
N ARG A 62 -6.63 -12.11 -4.65
CA ARG A 62 -5.59 -13.09 -4.30
C ARG A 62 -4.82 -12.74 -3.02
N PHE A 63 -4.84 -11.46 -2.64
CA PHE A 63 -4.12 -10.94 -1.49
C PHE A 63 -4.98 -10.95 -0.21
N ASP A 64 -6.28 -11.26 -0.28
CA ASP A 64 -7.22 -11.09 0.83
C ASP A 64 -6.82 -11.87 2.09
N SER A 65 -6.30 -13.09 1.92
CA SER A 65 -5.83 -13.89 3.05
C SER A 65 -4.63 -13.24 3.76
N GLN A 66 -3.68 -12.71 3.00
CA GLN A 66 -2.51 -12.02 3.55
C GLN A 66 -2.92 -10.69 4.20
N ILE A 67 -3.83 -9.94 3.57
CA ILE A 67 -4.35 -8.68 4.10
C ILE A 67 -5.04 -8.91 5.45
N VAL A 68 -5.90 -9.93 5.57
CA VAL A 68 -6.55 -10.26 6.85
C VAL A 68 -5.54 -10.65 7.92
N ALA A 69 -4.57 -11.51 7.58
CA ALA A 69 -3.56 -11.96 8.54
C ALA A 69 -2.73 -10.79 9.08
N VAL A 70 -2.18 -9.96 8.18
CA VAL A 70 -1.38 -8.78 8.55
C VAL A 70 -2.24 -7.75 9.30
N ALA A 71 -3.49 -7.54 8.90
CA ALA A 71 -4.40 -6.66 9.61
C ALA A 71 -4.62 -7.11 11.07
N GLN A 72 -4.73 -8.41 11.30
CA GLN A 72 -4.87 -8.97 12.65
C GLN A 72 -3.58 -8.82 13.45
N GLU A 73 -2.42 -9.08 12.84
CA GLU A 73 -1.10 -8.95 13.48
C GLU A 73 -0.83 -7.51 13.95
N HIS A 74 -1.15 -6.53 13.11
CA HIS A 74 -0.91 -5.10 13.39
C HIS A 74 -2.12 -4.36 13.98
N ASN A 75 -3.21 -5.06 14.31
CA ASN A 75 -4.46 -4.45 14.81
C ASN A 75 -5.04 -3.35 13.89
N LEU A 76 -4.92 -3.52 12.58
CA LEU A 76 -5.42 -2.61 11.55
C LEU A 76 -6.78 -3.06 11.01
N PRO A 77 -7.61 -2.15 10.47
CA PRO A 77 -8.82 -2.55 9.76
C PRO A 77 -8.44 -3.18 8.40
N ALA A 78 -8.65 -4.49 8.23
CA ALA A 78 -8.39 -5.21 6.98
C ALA A 78 -9.06 -4.57 5.74
N GLN A 79 -10.30 -4.08 5.86
CA GLN A 79 -10.96 -3.38 4.76
C GLN A 79 -10.24 -2.08 4.40
N LEU A 80 -9.73 -1.35 5.39
CA LEU A 80 -8.98 -0.12 5.16
C LEU A 80 -7.69 -0.41 4.38
N LEU A 81 -6.94 -1.44 4.77
CA LEU A 81 -5.75 -1.88 4.05
C LEU A 81 -6.07 -2.28 2.60
N LYS A 82 -7.14 -3.07 2.39
CA LYS A 82 -7.54 -3.45 1.03
C LYS A 82 -7.90 -2.23 0.17
N ASN A 83 -8.65 -1.28 0.74
CA ASN A 83 -9.04 -0.05 0.05
C ASN A 83 -7.82 0.84 -0.27
N LEU A 84 -6.82 0.84 0.60
CA LEU A 84 -5.57 1.55 0.38
C LEU A 84 -4.84 0.96 -0.84
N PHE A 85 -4.62 -0.35 -0.89
CA PHE A 85 -3.98 -1.00 -2.05
C PHE A 85 -4.76 -0.82 -3.36
N ALA A 86 -6.09 -0.84 -3.28
CA ALA A 86 -6.95 -0.52 -4.40
C ALA A 86 -6.72 0.91 -4.93
N GLN A 87 -6.58 1.87 -4.03
CA GLN A 87 -6.37 3.28 -4.38
C GLN A 87 -4.95 3.54 -4.91
N GLU A 88 -3.93 2.90 -4.32
CA GLU A 88 -2.52 3.14 -4.66
C GLU A 88 -2.12 2.51 -5.99
N SER A 89 -2.44 1.24 -6.17
CA SER A 89 -1.85 0.44 -7.25
C SER A 89 -2.88 -0.34 -8.05
N GLN A 90 -4.14 -0.32 -7.60
CA GLN A 90 -5.16 -1.26 -8.07
C GLN A 90 -4.65 -2.71 -7.98
N PHE A 91 -3.88 -3.02 -6.93
CA PHE A 91 -3.23 -4.31 -6.65
C PHE A 91 -2.11 -4.72 -7.62
N TRP A 92 -1.67 -3.88 -8.55
CA TRP A 92 -0.48 -4.18 -9.35
C TRP A 92 0.78 -3.85 -8.55
N PRO A 93 1.69 -4.82 -8.27
CA PRO A 93 2.79 -4.58 -7.35
C PRO A 93 4.06 -4.07 -8.04
N GLY A 94 4.13 -4.16 -9.37
CA GLY A 94 5.27 -3.72 -10.16
C GLY A 94 5.39 -2.20 -10.16
N ALA A 95 6.60 -1.70 -10.43
CA ALA A 95 6.87 -0.27 -10.39
C ALA A 95 5.92 0.53 -11.29
N MET A 96 5.40 1.65 -10.76
CA MET A 96 4.79 2.66 -11.60
C MET A 96 5.86 3.24 -12.53
N LEU A 97 5.57 3.29 -13.83
CA LEU A 97 6.46 3.89 -14.83
C LEU A 97 6.36 5.43 -14.79
N ASP A 98 6.68 6.04 -13.65
CA ASP A 98 7.15 7.42 -13.61
C ASP A 98 8.67 7.40 -13.46
N LEU A 99 9.38 7.94 -14.45
CA LEU A 99 10.84 7.94 -14.52
C LEU A 99 11.53 8.67 -13.36
N LYS A 100 10.78 9.34 -12.47
CA LYS A 100 11.31 10.16 -11.38
C LYS A 100 11.06 9.61 -9.97
N ILE A 101 10.11 8.71 -9.78
CA ILE A 101 9.75 8.20 -8.45
C ILE A 101 9.75 6.68 -8.49
N GLN A 102 10.61 6.06 -7.69
CA GLN A 102 10.63 4.61 -7.52
C GLN A 102 9.68 4.23 -6.39
N GLU A 103 8.56 3.62 -6.77
CA GLU A 103 7.57 3.09 -5.84
C GLU A 103 7.35 1.61 -6.15
N PHE A 104 7.31 0.78 -5.11
CA PHE A 104 7.28 -0.68 -5.26
C PHE A 104 6.23 -1.33 -4.36
N GLY A 105 5.85 -2.56 -4.71
CA GLY A 105 4.94 -3.39 -3.92
C GLY A 105 3.48 -2.99 -4.09
N VAL A 106 2.57 -3.75 -3.47
CA VAL A 106 1.11 -3.58 -3.71
C VAL A 106 0.52 -2.25 -3.23
N GLY A 107 1.24 -1.47 -2.44
CA GLY A 107 0.83 -0.12 -2.02
C GLY A 107 1.73 0.99 -2.56
N HIS A 108 2.68 0.68 -3.46
CA HIS A 108 3.63 1.65 -4.03
C HIS A 108 4.36 2.53 -3.00
N LEU A 109 5.30 1.94 -2.24
CA LEU A 109 5.97 2.63 -1.12
C LEU A 109 7.03 3.56 -1.68
N THR A 110 6.95 4.82 -1.30
CA THR A 110 7.94 5.84 -1.63
C THR A 110 9.10 5.84 -0.62
N GLU A 111 10.17 6.56 -0.96
CA GLU A 111 11.24 6.87 0.00
C GLU A 111 10.70 7.62 1.23
N GLN A 112 9.72 8.51 1.06
CA GLN A 112 9.09 9.22 2.20
C GLN A 112 8.26 8.28 3.07
N GLY A 113 7.57 7.29 2.47
CA GLY A 113 6.89 6.24 3.21
C GLY A 113 7.87 5.36 4.00
N ALA A 114 9.03 5.04 3.41
CA ALA A 114 10.12 4.35 4.08
C ALA A 114 10.69 5.15 5.27
N ASP A 115 10.91 6.46 5.09
CA ASP A 115 11.32 7.36 6.18
C ASP A 115 10.32 7.31 7.35
N THR A 116 9.02 7.37 7.02
CA THR A 116 7.95 7.37 8.02
C THR A 116 7.95 6.09 8.84
N VAL A 117 8.04 4.91 8.21
CA VAL A 117 8.05 3.64 8.97
C VAL A 117 9.32 3.47 9.79
N LEU A 118 10.49 3.88 9.27
CA LEU A 118 11.75 3.82 10.01
C LEU A 118 11.75 4.75 11.22
N LEU A 119 11.08 5.90 11.12
CA LEU A 119 11.01 6.89 12.19
C LEU A 119 9.93 6.57 13.24
N TRP A 120 8.72 6.21 12.80
CA TRP A 120 7.54 6.11 13.66
C TRP A 120 7.17 4.68 14.05
N ASN A 121 7.87 3.67 13.55
CA ASN A 121 7.75 2.29 13.99
C ASN A 121 9.10 1.76 14.52
N PRO A 122 9.38 1.94 15.83
CA PRO A 122 10.67 1.58 16.42
C PRO A 122 10.94 0.07 16.36
N ASP A 123 9.90 -0.77 16.40
CA ASP A 123 10.03 -2.22 16.29
C ASP A 123 10.43 -2.65 14.86
N PHE A 124 9.85 -2.01 13.83
CA PHE A 124 10.30 -2.18 12.46
C PHE A 124 11.77 -1.76 12.31
N PHE A 125 12.13 -0.55 12.77
CA PHE A 125 13.50 -0.05 12.68
C PHE A 125 14.51 -0.98 13.39
N ALA A 126 14.20 -1.43 14.61
CA ALA A 126 15.09 -2.28 15.40
C ALA A 126 15.38 -3.63 14.73
N ARG A 127 14.42 -4.18 13.97
CA ARG A 127 14.60 -5.43 13.23
C ARG A 127 15.26 -5.21 11.86
N PHE A 128 14.93 -4.12 11.17
CA PHE A 128 15.37 -3.88 9.80
C PHE A 128 16.78 -3.28 9.73
N CYS A 129 17.11 -2.33 10.62
CA CYS A 129 18.38 -1.61 10.57
C CYS A 129 19.63 -2.54 10.56
N PRO A 130 19.71 -3.58 11.41
CA PRO A 130 20.88 -4.47 11.44
C PRO A 130 21.10 -5.32 10.17
N LEU A 131 20.14 -5.31 9.24
CA LEU A 131 20.27 -5.96 7.92
C LEU A 131 21.05 -5.09 6.92
N VAL A 132 21.24 -3.80 7.25
CA VAL A 132 21.77 -2.77 6.36
C VAL A 132 22.98 -2.07 6.96
N LEU A 133 22.92 -1.73 8.25
CA LEU A 133 23.95 -1.00 8.98
C LEU A 133 24.53 -1.83 10.13
N ASP A 134 25.67 -1.38 10.65
CA ASP A 134 26.28 -1.97 11.85
C ASP A 134 25.39 -1.77 13.09
N ALA A 135 25.43 -2.76 13.99
CA ALA A 135 24.60 -2.77 15.20
C ALA A 135 24.78 -1.53 16.11
N ASP A 136 26.01 -0.99 16.18
CA ASP A 136 26.32 0.21 16.96
C ASP A 136 25.67 1.48 16.40
N ALA A 137 25.47 1.55 15.08
CA ALA A 137 24.71 2.63 14.45
C ALA A 137 23.21 2.47 14.78
N CYS A 138 22.67 1.26 14.60
CA CYS A 138 21.26 0.97 14.87
C CYS A 138 20.85 1.19 16.34
N ALA A 139 21.75 0.96 17.30
CA ALA A 139 21.50 1.15 18.72
C ALA A 139 21.19 2.62 19.12
N GLN A 140 21.52 3.59 18.26
CA GLN A 140 21.29 5.02 18.51
C GLN A 140 19.85 5.46 18.20
N GLY A 141 19.08 4.65 17.48
CA GLY A 141 17.74 5.01 16.97
C GLY A 141 17.79 5.79 15.66
N TYR A 142 16.72 5.72 14.87
CA TYR A 142 16.67 6.30 13.53
C TYR A 142 16.95 7.80 13.50
N ASP A 143 16.38 8.56 14.44
CA ASP A 143 16.56 10.02 14.52
C ASP A 143 18.00 10.48 14.64
N ALA A 144 18.82 9.71 15.37
CA ALA A 144 20.21 10.03 15.68
C ALA A 144 21.18 9.68 14.56
N LEU A 145 20.74 8.94 13.53
CA LEU A 145 21.54 8.60 12.37
C LEU A 145 21.83 9.84 11.52
N ASP A 146 22.98 9.83 10.85
CA ASP A 146 23.28 10.81 9.81
C ASP A 146 22.41 10.59 8.55
N GLU A 147 22.34 11.62 7.70
CA GLU A 147 21.50 11.58 6.51
C GLU A 147 21.94 10.51 5.50
N GLU A 148 23.22 10.14 5.47
CA GLU A 148 23.71 9.06 4.60
C GLU A 148 23.17 7.70 5.05
N SER A 149 23.25 7.41 6.35
CA SER A 149 22.70 6.20 6.96
C SER A 149 21.17 6.13 6.82
N LYS A 150 20.48 7.25 7.02
CA LYS A 150 19.03 7.34 6.78
C LYS A 150 18.69 7.07 5.32
N ALA A 151 19.37 7.72 4.38
CA ALA A 151 19.15 7.50 2.95
C ALA A 151 19.38 6.04 2.55
N LEU A 152 20.43 5.40 3.09
CA LEU A 152 20.71 3.98 2.85
C LEU A 152 19.58 3.08 3.37
N LEU A 153 19.08 3.33 4.59
CA LEU A 153 17.95 2.58 5.15
C LEU A 153 16.67 2.78 4.33
N ARG A 154 16.34 4.02 3.93
CA ARG A 154 15.15 4.29 3.12
C ARG A 154 15.21 3.55 1.78
N GLY A 155 16.36 3.61 1.10
CA GLY A 155 16.60 2.87 -0.14
C GLY A 155 16.54 1.34 0.05
N ALA A 156 17.08 0.84 1.17
CA ALA A 156 17.02 -0.58 1.47
C ALA A 156 15.57 -1.06 1.71
N VAL A 157 14.75 -0.28 2.41
CA VAL A 157 13.32 -0.59 2.61
C VAL A 157 12.59 -0.64 1.27
N THR A 158 12.74 0.37 0.42
CA THR A 158 12.03 0.42 -0.88
C THR A 158 12.46 -0.73 -1.81
N VAL A 159 13.75 -1.05 -1.88
CA VAL A 159 14.25 -2.19 -2.67
C VAL A 159 13.79 -3.52 -2.09
N SER A 160 13.69 -3.65 -0.76
CA SER A 160 13.27 -4.90 -0.09
C SER A 160 11.85 -5.34 -0.43
N ILE A 161 11.03 -4.47 -1.03
CA ILE A 161 9.66 -4.78 -1.45
C ILE A 161 9.47 -4.77 -2.98
N ASN A 162 10.55 -4.61 -3.75
CA ASN A 162 10.49 -4.63 -5.21
C ASN A 162 10.18 -6.04 -5.73
N PRO A 163 9.02 -6.27 -6.38
CA PRO A 163 8.65 -7.60 -6.85
C PRO A 163 9.17 -7.93 -8.25
N ALA A 164 9.99 -7.07 -8.86
CA ALA A 164 10.50 -7.31 -10.22
C ALA A 164 11.29 -8.62 -10.29
N CYS A 165 10.91 -9.48 -11.22
CA CYS A 165 11.50 -10.80 -11.41
C CYS A 165 11.46 -11.21 -12.88
N GLU A 166 12.63 -11.26 -13.54
CA GLU A 166 12.75 -11.53 -14.98
C GLU A 166 12.20 -12.90 -15.41
N THR A 167 12.25 -13.89 -14.52
CA THR A 167 11.84 -15.26 -14.80
C THR A 167 10.43 -15.58 -14.32
N CYS A 168 9.78 -14.66 -13.61
CA CYS A 168 8.45 -14.86 -13.06
C CYS A 168 7.36 -14.56 -14.09
N PRO A 169 6.21 -15.26 -14.06
CA PRO A 169 5.05 -14.91 -14.88
C PRO A 169 4.66 -13.44 -14.69
N GLY A 170 4.56 -12.71 -15.80
CA GLY A 170 4.24 -11.29 -15.80
C GLY A 170 5.31 -10.38 -15.19
N GLY A 171 6.53 -10.88 -14.98
CA GLY A 171 7.64 -10.11 -14.42
C GLY A 171 7.56 -9.86 -12.91
N ILE A 172 6.66 -10.55 -12.20
CA ILE A 172 6.30 -10.27 -10.79
C ILE A 172 6.52 -11.49 -9.90
N ASP A 173 7.33 -11.34 -8.86
CA ASP A 173 7.40 -12.27 -7.73
C ASP A 173 6.22 -12.02 -6.77
N LEU A 174 5.33 -13.01 -6.72
CA LEU A 174 4.11 -12.95 -5.91
C LEU A 174 4.40 -13.14 -4.42
N SER A 175 5.48 -13.83 -4.05
CA SER A 175 5.91 -13.97 -2.66
C SER A 175 6.44 -12.64 -2.13
N GLN A 176 7.23 -11.94 -2.94
CA GLN A 176 7.73 -10.61 -2.63
C GLN A 176 6.58 -9.58 -2.57
N SER A 177 5.59 -9.71 -3.45
CA SER A 177 4.38 -8.90 -3.42
C SER A 177 3.57 -9.12 -2.13
N GLN A 178 3.48 -10.36 -1.63
CA GLN A 178 2.83 -10.67 -0.36
C GLN A 178 3.60 -10.12 0.83
N PHE A 179 4.93 -10.22 0.81
CA PHE A 179 5.79 -9.60 1.83
C PHE A 179 5.59 -8.08 1.89
N SER A 180 5.43 -7.42 0.74
CA SER A 180 5.21 -5.97 0.72
C SER A 180 3.97 -5.53 1.52
N ILE A 181 2.92 -6.36 1.61
CA ILE A 181 1.70 -6.07 2.39
C ILE A 181 2.03 -5.79 3.87
N ASP A 182 2.96 -6.57 4.44
CA ASP A 182 3.39 -6.43 5.83
C ASP A 182 4.14 -5.11 6.07
N VAL A 183 5.03 -4.74 5.14
CA VAL A 183 5.75 -3.47 5.21
C VAL A 183 4.77 -2.29 5.12
N PHE A 184 3.78 -2.32 4.21
CA PHE A 184 2.77 -1.28 4.13
C PHE A 184 1.89 -1.18 5.38
N ALA A 185 1.54 -2.31 5.98
CA ALA A 185 0.77 -2.30 7.22
C ALA A 185 1.56 -1.60 8.34
N GLN A 186 2.86 -1.91 8.47
CA GLN A 186 3.74 -1.23 9.42
C GLN A 186 3.92 0.26 9.08
N THR A 187 3.96 0.64 7.81
CA THR A 187 3.93 2.06 7.39
C THR A 187 2.62 2.74 7.78
N LEU A 188 1.47 2.07 7.63
CA LEU A 188 0.18 2.63 8.03
C LEU A 188 0.08 2.76 9.57
N GLU A 189 0.62 1.80 10.31
CA GLU A 189 0.76 1.84 11.76
C GLU A 189 1.64 3.03 12.20
N ALA A 190 2.77 3.23 11.53
CA ALA A 190 3.66 4.38 11.74
C ALA A 190 2.93 5.73 11.50
N ASN A 191 2.14 5.81 10.44
CA ASN A 191 1.27 6.96 10.16
C ASN A 191 0.17 7.14 11.21
N CYS A 192 -0.35 6.05 11.78
CA CYS A 192 -1.32 6.09 12.87
C CYS A 192 -0.68 6.70 14.13
N ALA A 193 0.52 6.26 14.50
CA ALA A 193 1.27 6.81 15.63
C ALA A 193 1.58 8.30 15.42
N GLN A 194 2.03 8.69 14.23
CA GLN A 194 2.32 10.09 13.91
C GLN A 194 1.07 10.97 13.97
N ALA A 195 -0.04 10.54 13.36
CA ALA A 195 -1.31 11.27 13.42
C ALA A 195 -1.83 11.41 14.86
N GLY A 196 -1.70 10.35 15.66
CA GLY A 196 -2.00 10.38 17.10
C GLY A 196 -1.18 11.44 17.82
N GLN A 197 0.14 11.44 17.64
CA GLN A 197 1.03 12.43 18.25
C GLN A 197 0.68 13.86 17.84
N VAL A 198 0.31 14.09 16.57
CA VAL A 198 -0.15 15.41 16.10
C VAL A 198 -1.41 15.87 16.86
N VAL A 199 -2.38 14.97 17.04
CA VAL A 199 -3.60 15.27 17.81
C VAL A 199 -3.28 15.54 19.28
N GLU A 200 -2.42 14.74 19.91
CA GLU A 200 -2.01 14.92 21.30
C GLU A 200 -1.28 16.25 21.51
N ASN A 201 -0.32 16.58 20.65
CA ASN A 201 0.44 17.83 20.70
C ASN A 201 -0.47 19.07 20.62
N LEU A 202 -1.52 18.99 19.80
CA LEU A 202 -2.48 20.08 19.66
C LEU A 202 -3.41 20.14 20.87
N THR A 203 -4.00 19.01 21.26
CA THR A 203 -5.14 18.98 22.19
C THR A 203 -4.74 18.86 23.66
N GLY A 204 -3.55 18.35 23.95
CA GLY A 204 -3.13 17.94 25.30
C GLY A 204 -3.89 16.72 25.84
N ARG A 205 -4.62 16.00 24.98
CA ARG A 205 -5.43 14.82 25.32
C ARG A 205 -4.97 13.66 24.46
N VAL A 206 -5.05 12.45 25.00
CA VAL A 206 -4.83 11.22 24.22
C VAL A 206 -5.77 11.22 23.00
N ALA A 207 -5.27 10.80 21.84
CA ALA A 207 -5.98 10.98 20.57
C ALA A 207 -7.41 10.40 20.58
N GLY A 208 -7.61 9.23 21.20
CA GLY A 208 -8.91 8.56 21.34
C GLY A 208 -9.95 9.33 22.19
N ASP A 209 -9.51 10.24 23.05
CA ASP A 209 -10.40 11.13 23.79
C ASP A 209 -10.77 12.38 22.97
N ALA A 210 -9.86 12.79 22.06
CA ALA A 210 -9.98 14.02 21.30
C ALA A 210 -10.84 13.88 20.04
N ALA A 211 -10.86 12.71 19.42
CA ALA A 211 -11.61 12.42 18.19
C ALA A 211 -12.12 10.98 18.17
N SER A 212 -13.13 10.70 17.35
CA SER A 212 -13.68 9.36 17.22
C SER A 212 -12.68 8.41 16.54
N TYR A 213 -12.83 7.10 16.77
CA TYR A 213 -12.05 6.08 16.07
C TYR A 213 -12.06 6.25 14.54
N GLU A 214 -13.23 6.58 14.00
CA GLU A 214 -13.44 6.79 12.57
C GLU A 214 -12.78 8.08 12.04
N ASP A 215 -12.75 9.14 12.83
CA ASP A 215 -12.08 10.39 12.46
C ASP A 215 -10.56 10.22 12.55
N LEU A 216 -10.06 9.49 13.55
CA LEU A 216 -8.64 9.20 13.71
C LEU A 216 -8.09 8.43 12.50
N TRP A 217 -8.79 7.41 11.99
CA TRP A 217 -8.35 6.73 10.75
C TRP A 217 -8.35 7.66 9.54
N ARG A 218 -9.27 8.61 9.46
CA ARG A 218 -9.27 9.61 8.37
C ARG A 218 -8.12 10.59 8.52
N PHE A 219 -7.73 10.95 9.74
CA PHE A 219 -6.51 11.72 10.01
C PHE A 219 -5.26 10.93 9.65
N THR A 220 -5.19 9.65 10.00
CA THR A 220 -4.10 8.74 9.61
C THR A 220 -3.96 8.65 8.09
N LEU A 221 -5.05 8.50 7.34
CA LEU A 221 -5.02 8.51 5.89
C LEU A 221 -4.58 9.86 5.30
N ALA A 222 -5.02 10.97 5.88
CA ALA A 222 -4.57 12.30 5.46
C ALA A 222 -3.07 12.51 5.75
N ASN A 223 -2.59 12.01 6.88
CA ASN A 223 -1.18 11.99 7.25
C ASN A 223 -0.36 11.14 6.28
N TYR A 224 -0.83 9.94 5.96
CA TYR A 224 -0.21 9.03 4.99
C TYR A 224 -0.05 9.69 3.62
N HIS A 225 -1.11 10.35 3.13
CA HIS A 225 -1.13 10.91 1.77
C HIS A 225 -0.42 12.26 1.65
N ALA A 226 -0.62 13.17 2.60
CA ALA A 226 -0.14 14.56 2.50
C ALA A 226 0.85 14.96 3.61
N GLY A 227 1.18 14.04 4.52
CA GLY A 227 2.15 14.26 5.58
C GLY A 227 1.59 14.97 6.83
N PRO A 228 2.38 14.97 7.91
CA PRO A 228 1.97 15.49 9.22
C PRO A 228 1.82 17.00 9.26
N GLY A 229 2.55 17.75 8.42
CA GLY A 229 2.41 19.20 8.33
C GLY A 229 1.02 19.62 7.86
N CYS A 230 0.56 19.02 6.76
CA CYS A 230 -0.79 19.25 6.23
C CYS A 230 -1.87 18.93 7.26
N LEU A 231 -1.76 17.77 7.93
CA LEU A 231 -2.71 17.37 8.97
C LEU A 231 -2.68 18.32 10.18
N TYR A 232 -1.48 18.66 10.68
CA TYR A 232 -1.30 19.55 11.82
C TYR A 232 -1.97 20.91 11.58
N HIS A 233 -1.73 21.54 10.43
CA HIS A 233 -2.29 22.84 10.12
C HIS A 233 -3.83 22.80 10.03
N ALA A 234 -4.40 21.76 9.39
CA ALA A 234 -5.85 21.59 9.31
C ALA A 234 -6.48 21.41 10.70
N LEU A 235 -5.91 20.56 11.55
CA LEU A 235 -6.37 20.36 12.93
C LEU A 235 -6.23 21.63 13.77
N GLN A 236 -5.09 22.32 13.67
CA GLN A 236 -4.84 23.57 14.38
C GLN A 236 -5.88 24.62 14.01
N LYS A 237 -6.16 24.79 12.72
CA LYS A 237 -7.15 25.75 12.23
C LYS A 237 -8.56 25.44 12.72
N THR A 238 -8.95 24.16 12.68
CA THR A 238 -10.23 23.66 13.20
C THR A 238 -10.43 24.07 14.67
N ARG A 239 -9.38 23.91 15.49
CA ARG A 239 -9.42 24.31 16.91
C ARG A 239 -9.46 25.82 17.11
N GLN A 240 -8.72 26.59 16.31
CA GLN A 240 -8.73 28.06 16.39
C GLN A 240 -10.14 28.62 16.14
N VAL A 241 -10.92 27.99 15.26
CA VAL A 241 -12.33 28.34 15.01
C VAL A 241 -13.32 27.63 15.94
N ARG A 242 -12.82 26.95 16.99
CA ARG A 242 -13.60 26.27 18.04
C ARG A 242 -14.57 25.21 17.52
N GLN A 243 -14.17 24.48 16.48
CA GLN A 243 -14.90 23.32 15.99
C GLN A 243 -14.36 22.03 16.60
N ASP A 244 -15.25 21.03 16.72
CA ASP A 244 -14.86 19.69 17.12
C ASP A 244 -13.97 19.04 16.06
N LEU A 245 -13.06 18.15 16.49
CA LEU A 245 -12.13 17.43 15.63
C LEU A 245 -12.80 16.26 14.91
N THR A 246 -13.86 16.54 14.16
CA THR A 246 -14.47 15.60 13.23
C THR A 246 -13.83 15.75 11.85
N TRP A 247 -13.82 14.69 11.05
CA TRP A 247 -13.34 14.75 9.68
C TRP A 247 -14.09 15.79 8.83
N GLU A 248 -15.40 15.94 9.03
CA GLU A 248 -16.21 16.95 8.33
C GLU A 248 -15.69 18.37 8.59
N ASN A 249 -15.30 18.69 9.82
CA ASN A 249 -14.75 20.00 10.16
C ASN A 249 -13.31 20.13 9.65
N VAL A 250 -12.44 19.15 9.95
CA VAL A 250 -11.01 19.20 9.64
C VAL A 250 -10.75 19.24 8.13
N SER A 251 -11.49 18.47 7.35
CA SER A 251 -11.35 18.43 5.88
C SER A 251 -11.55 19.79 5.21
N ARG A 252 -12.30 20.71 5.83
CA ARG A 252 -12.54 22.07 5.30
C ARG A 252 -11.35 23.01 5.47
N HIS A 253 -10.36 22.64 6.29
CA HIS A 253 -9.23 23.49 6.68
C HIS A 253 -7.89 23.05 6.10
N PHE A 254 -7.85 22.02 5.24
CA PHE A 254 -6.64 21.71 4.49
C PHE A 254 -6.28 22.88 3.55
N GLU A 255 -5.02 23.28 3.56
CA GLU A 255 -4.51 24.33 2.68
C GLU A 255 -4.53 23.88 1.22
N PRO A 256 -4.51 24.80 0.23
CA PRO A 256 -4.62 24.45 -1.19
C PRO A 256 -3.66 23.35 -1.66
N GLY A 257 -2.41 23.34 -1.18
CA GLY A 257 -1.41 22.33 -1.50
C GLY A 257 -1.69 20.94 -0.91
N CYS A 258 -2.57 20.85 0.08
CA CYS A 258 -2.89 19.62 0.81
C CYS A 258 -4.30 19.07 0.49
N GLN A 259 -5.06 19.73 -0.39
CA GLN A 259 -6.45 19.36 -0.69
C GLN A 259 -6.59 17.97 -1.33
N THR A 260 -5.52 17.45 -1.93
CA THR A 260 -5.49 16.08 -2.45
C THR A 260 -5.74 15.04 -1.37
N ALA A 261 -5.36 15.30 -0.11
CA ALA A 261 -5.65 14.43 1.03
C ALA A 261 -7.15 14.20 1.22
N VAL A 262 -7.96 15.24 1.04
CA VAL A 262 -9.42 15.14 1.23
C VAL A 262 -10.04 14.19 0.20
N THR A 263 -9.63 14.33 -1.06
CA THR A 263 -10.06 13.44 -2.14
C THR A 263 -9.56 12.02 -1.92
N PHE A 264 -8.30 11.85 -1.51
CA PHE A 264 -7.71 10.55 -1.22
C PHE A 264 -8.47 9.81 -0.11
N VAL A 265 -8.68 10.46 1.04
CA VAL A 265 -9.43 9.89 2.17
C VAL A 265 -10.83 9.51 1.76
N LYS A 266 -11.52 10.35 0.97
CA LYS A 266 -12.85 10.03 0.44
C LYS A 266 -12.81 8.77 -0.42
N ASN A 267 -11.87 8.66 -1.35
CA ASN A 267 -11.77 7.51 -2.24
C ASN A 267 -11.57 6.22 -1.45
N VAL A 268 -10.57 6.18 -0.55
CA VAL A 268 -10.26 5.01 0.28
C VAL A 268 -11.44 4.63 1.18
N THR A 269 -12.11 5.59 1.81
CA THR A 269 -13.21 5.29 2.75
C THR A 269 -14.55 4.98 2.07
N SER A 270 -14.69 5.28 0.78
CA SER A 270 -15.92 5.02 0.02
C SER A 270 -16.00 3.62 -0.59
N MET A 271 -14.87 2.92 -0.74
CA MET A 271 -14.84 1.55 -1.28
C MET A 271 -15.49 0.57 -0.29
N GLN A 272 -16.52 -0.13 -0.75
CA GLN A 272 -17.28 -1.10 0.05
C GLN A 272 -17.02 -2.53 -0.45
N PRO A 273 -16.95 -3.53 0.44
CA PRO A 273 -16.88 -4.92 0.02
C PRO A 273 -18.16 -5.31 -0.73
N VAL A 274 -18.04 -6.25 -1.68
CA VAL A 274 -19.20 -6.82 -2.34
C VAL A 274 -19.83 -7.81 -1.36
N PHE A 275 -20.86 -7.37 -0.63
CA PHE A 275 -21.71 -8.30 0.11
C PHE A 275 -22.40 -9.21 -0.88
N THR A 276 -21.90 -10.44 -1.04
CA THR A 276 -22.69 -11.53 -1.61
C THR A 276 -23.43 -12.18 -0.44
N PRO A 277 -24.73 -11.89 -0.22
CA PRO A 277 -25.52 -12.78 0.61
C PRO A 277 -25.59 -14.10 -0.13
N THR A 278 -24.75 -15.06 0.23
CA THR A 278 -24.94 -16.44 -0.23
C THR A 278 -26.22 -16.91 0.45
N PRO A 279 -27.32 -17.18 -0.26
CA PRO A 279 -28.45 -17.84 0.38
C PRO A 279 -27.94 -19.21 0.80
N LEU A 280 -27.93 -19.46 2.12
CA LEU A 280 -27.66 -20.78 2.67
C LEU A 280 -28.67 -21.74 2.01
N PRO A 281 -28.25 -22.75 1.23
CA PRO A 281 -29.20 -23.73 0.76
C PRO A 281 -29.77 -24.42 1.99
N THR A 282 -31.09 -24.33 2.17
CA THR A 282 -31.83 -25.09 3.18
C THR A 282 -31.63 -26.58 2.90
N ALA A 283 -30.60 -27.16 3.50
CA ALA A 283 -30.35 -28.59 3.43
C ALA A 283 -31.48 -29.29 4.21
N SER A 284 -32.29 -30.06 3.49
CA SER A 284 -33.17 -31.07 4.09
C SER A 284 -32.30 -32.11 4.82
N PRO A 285 -32.72 -32.62 5.99
CA PRO A 285 -31.88 -33.51 6.79
C PRO A 285 -31.72 -34.86 6.08
N VAL A 286 -30.56 -35.08 5.48
CA VAL A 286 -30.07 -36.41 5.11
C VAL A 286 -29.29 -36.94 6.30
N THR A 287 -29.76 -38.05 6.86
CA THR A 287 -29.07 -38.79 7.90
C THR A 287 -27.94 -39.61 7.27
N THR A 288 -26.69 -39.23 7.56
CA THR A 288 -25.49 -40.01 7.21
C THR A 288 -24.77 -40.44 8.49
N PRO A 289 -24.18 -41.65 8.55
CA PRO A 289 -23.63 -42.21 9.77
C PRO A 289 -22.33 -41.53 10.20
N THR A 290 -22.16 -41.42 11.51
CA THR A 290 -21.03 -40.83 12.22
C THR A 290 -19.70 -41.52 11.88
N THR A 291 -18.80 -40.80 11.22
CA THR A 291 -17.35 -41.09 11.24
C THR A 291 -16.67 -40.12 12.19
N THR A 292 -15.90 -40.69 13.12
CA THR A 292 -15.14 -40.01 14.17
C THR A 292 -14.18 -38.96 13.59
N PRO A 293 -14.13 -37.71 14.12
CA PRO A 293 -13.18 -36.71 13.63
C PRO A 293 -11.75 -37.07 14.03
N GLN A 294 -10.85 -37.08 13.05
CA GLN A 294 -9.41 -37.10 13.30
C GLN A 294 -8.97 -35.70 13.79
N PRO A 295 -8.03 -35.60 14.75
CA PRO A 295 -7.55 -34.30 15.22
C PRO A 295 -6.93 -33.48 14.08
N PRO A 296 -7.10 -32.15 14.07
CA PRO A 296 -6.43 -31.29 13.10
C PRO A 296 -4.92 -31.42 13.27
N THR A 297 -4.22 -31.67 12.16
CA THR A 297 -2.77 -31.51 12.06
C THR A 297 -2.42 -30.06 12.41
N PRO A 298 -1.45 -29.81 13.31
CA PRO A 298 -1.02 -28.46 13.63
C PRO A 298 -0.47 -27.77 12.37
N PHE A 299 -0.99 -26.57 12.10
CA PHE A 299 -0.41 -25.65 11.13
C PHE A 299 1.05 -25.37 11.50
N PRO A 300 1.97 -25.29 10.53
CA PRO A 300 3.30 -24.78 10.81
C PRO A 300 3.16 -23.35 11.33
N THR A 301 3.54 -23.14 12.59
CA THR A 301 3.88 -21.83 13.12
C THR A 301 4.86 -21.17 12.16
N SER A 302 4.46 -20.04 11.57
CA SER A 302 5.36 -19.18 10.84
C SER A 302 6.53 -18.82 11.78
N PRO A 303 7.78 -19.17 11.47
CA PRO A 303 8.90 -18.66 12.23
C PRO A 303 8.87 -17.15 12.05
N GLY A 304 8.91 -16.40 13.15
CA GLY A 304 8.82 -14.94 13.16
C GLY A 304 9.60 -14.33 12.00
N GLY A 305 8.95 -13.42 11.27
CA GLY A 305 9.39 -12.85 10.01
C GLY A 305 10.88 -12.56 9.97
N ALA A 306 11.64 -13.50 9.42
CA ALA A 306 12.97 -13.23 8.97
C ALA A 306 12.79 -12.51 7.64
N TYR A 307 13.14 -11.22 7.61
CA TYR A 307 13.32 -10.48 6.38
C TYR A 307 14.23 -11.32 5.46
N PRO A 308 13.82 -11.61 4.21
CA PRO A 308 14.73 -12.26 3.29
C PRO A 308 16.00 -11.38 3.18
N PRO A 309 17.19 -11.98 3.20
CA PRO A 309 18.42 -11.21 3.02
C PRO A 309 18.33 -10.47 1.67
N PRO A 310 18.79 -9.22 1.58
CA PRO A 310 18.81 -8.50 0.31
C PRO A 310 19.52 -9.37 -0.74
N GLN A 311 18.80 -9.76 -1.79
CA GLN A 311 19.41 -10.42 -2.93
C GLN A 311 20.38 -9.43 -3.56
N ALA A 312 21.62 -9.87 -3.78
CA ALA A 312 22.57 -9.09 -4.55
C ALA A 312 21.97 -8.81 -5.93
N SER A 313 21.72 -7.53 -6.22
CA SER A 313 21.35 -7.11 -7.58
C SER A 313 22.41 -7.60 -8.56
N PRO A 314 22.04 -8.11 -9.74
CA PRO A 314 22.99 -8.23 -10.83
C PRO A 314 23.58 -6.85 -11.11
N THR A 315 24.91 -6.79 -11.18
CA THR A 315 25.65 -5.61 -11.64
C THR A 315 24.98 -5.03 -12.88
N PRO A 316 24.77 -3.71 -13.01
CA PRO A 316 24.13 -3.13 -14.19
C PRO A 316 24.93 -3.46 -15.45
N GLY A 317 24.52 -4.49 -16.17
CA GLY A 317 24.81 -4.62 -17.59
C GLY A 317 24.03 -3.51 -18.27
N ALA A 318 24.73 -2.55 -18.85
CA ALA A 318 24.12 -1.44 -19.58
C ALA A 318 23.05 -1.98 -20.55
N PRO A 319 21.80 -1.50 -20.48
CA PRO A 319 20.81 -1.88 -21.48
C PRO A 319 21.22 -1.25 -22.82
N ALA A 320 21.43 -2.11 -23.83
CA ALA A 320 21.65 -1.71 -25.20
C ALA A 320 20.32 -1.23 -25.82
N TYR A 321 19.90 0.00 -25.46
CA TYR A 321 18.91 0.73 -26.24
C TYR A 321 19.64 1.72 -27.17
N PRO A 322 19.32 1.76 -28.47
CA PRO A 322 19.89 2.75 -29.38
C PRO A 322 19.50 4.15 -28.90
N LEU A 323 20.51 4.98 -28.62
CA LEU A 323 20.32 6.40 -28.37
C LEU A 323 19.66 7.04 -29.61
N PRO A 324 18.58 7.84 -29.46
CA PRO A 324 18.09 8.68 -30.55
C PRO A 324 19.15 9.75 -30.90
N PRO A 325 19.21 10.19 -32.18
CA PRO A 325 20.22 11.13 -32.63
C PRO A 325 20.13 12.48 -31.92
N ASP A 326 21.31 12.96 -31.54
CA ASP A 326 21.64 14.16 -30.80
C ASP A 326 20.89 15.41 -31.31
N THR A 327 19.87 15.85 -30.57
CA THR A 327 19.32 17.20 -30.72
C THR A 327 19.86 18.05 -29.59
N THR A 328 20.82 18.91 -29.92
CA THR A 328 21.34 19.97 -29.06
C THR A 328 20.20 20.82 -28.50
N LEU A 329 19.91 20.68 -27.20
CA LEU A 329 19.00 21.57 -26.50
C LEU A 329 19.73 22.91 -26.21
N PRO A 330 19.12 24.07 -26.50
CA PRO A 330 19.73 25.37 -26.24
C PRO A 330 19.74 25.71 -24.73
N GLU A 331 20.79 26.43 -24.33
CA GLU A 331 21.05 26.93 -22.97
C GLU A 331 19.85 27.71 -22.37
N PRO A 332 19.56 27.55 -21.06
CA PRO A 332 18.48 28.28 -20.43
C PRO A 332 18.85 29.75 -20.20
N THR A 333 18.08 30.65 -20.80
CA THR A 333 18.12 32.08 -20.51
C THR A 333 17.56 32.36 -19.12
N ALA A 334 18.38 33.01 -18.29
CA ALA A 334 17.94 33.62 -17.05
C ALA A 334 17.02 34.83 -17.35
N TYR A 335 15.88 34.90 -16.69
CA TYR A 335 15.01 36.08 -16.65
C TYR A 335 14.46 36.29 -15.22
N PRO A 336 14.12 37.54 -14.88
CA PRO A 336 14.37 38.20 -13.58
C PRO A 336 13.36 37.93 -12.47
#